data_AF-A0A9Q4D0F0-F1
#
_entry.id   AF-A0A9Q4D0F0-F1
#
_cell.length_a   1.000
_cell.length_b   1.000
_cell.length_c   1.000
_cell.angle_alpha   90.00
_cell.angle_beta   90.00
_cell.angle_gamma   90.00
#
_symmetry.space_group_name_H-M   'P 1'
#
loop_
_entity.id
_entity.type
_entity.pdbx_description
1 polymer ?
#
loop_
_entity_poly.entity_id
_entity_poly.type
_entity_poly.pdbx_seq_one_letter_code
_entity_poly.pdbx_strand_id
1 'polypeptide(L)'
;MTDARDLLKRLAHAYGVQTSYRGHDGLEHPVADQTLVAVLDALGCHVDPDGRASLEEALERRRLQPWTRVLPPTTVAHAGSGGSVAVHVPHGSAVTVRARLEDGGTRELEQLEDFTEPEPVDGMLVGRATFRLPADLPLGWHTLAARLEDGIDVEGVLIVVPDRLDTADAFGARRGWGLAVQLYSTRSTRSWGLGDFRDLAGLAEQAAAHGGDYVLSNPLHATAPAPPVVSSPYSPSTRRFLNPMYLRIEDLPEYHDLDPGLRSEVDALGDERRQDNADADALDRNAVYGAKLTALRWIHEVTPSPERAAAYRAYCSAEGGGLDDFALWCALRTTFAHDDPVWDEPGLVPGGALAERYRQQLADEVDFHRWMQWLCDAQLETAQSAARDAGMRLGLMQDLAVGADRNNADAWMLQDLLVGSMSVGAPPDMYNQLGQDWSQSPWHPERLQ
;
A
#
# COMPACT_ATOMS: atom_id res chain seq x y z
N MET A 1 -34.79 25.67 -1.57
CA MET A 1 -33.38 25.81 -1.17
C MET A 1 -33.07 25.01 0.10
N THR A 2 -33.79 25.16 1.22
CA THR A 2 -33.52 24.40 2.46
C THR A 2 -33.65 22.87 2.30
N ASP A 3 -34.56 22.42 1.44
CA ASP A 3 -34.86 21.00 1.19
C ASP A 3 -33.76 20.31 0.35
N ALA A 4 -33.32 20.93 -0.75
CA ALA A 4 -32.25 20.39 -1.60
C ALA A 4 -30.90 20.29 -0.87
N ARG A 5 -30.58 21.29 -0.03
CA ARG A 5 -29.35 21.26 0.76
C ARG A 5 -29.35 20.15 1.82
N ASP A 6 -30.50 19.88 2.44
CA ASP A 6 -30.64 18.76 3.38
C ASP A 6 -30.46 17.42 2.66
N LEU A 7 -31.07 17.26 1.48
CA LEU A 7 -30.89 16.07 0.64
C LEU A 7 -29.42 15.87 0.23
N LEU A 8 -28.72 16.93 -0.19
CA LEU A 8 -27.29 16.87 -0.51
C LEU A 8 -26.46 16.41 0.70
N LYS A 9 -26.75 16.93 1.89
CA LYS A 9 -26.09 16.49 3.12
C LYS A 9 -26.38 15.04 3.43
N ARG A 10 -27.63 14.59 3.31
CA ARG A 10 -28.00 13.18 3.52
C ARG A 10 -27.27 12.26 2.53
N LEU A 11 -27.14 12.68 1.28
CA LEU A 11 -26.38 11.96 0.25
C LEU A 11 -24.90 11.90 0.61
N ALA A 12 -24.29 13.01 1.02
CA ALA A 12 -22.91 13.04 1.50
C ALA A 12 -22.67 12.04 2.65
N HIS A 13 -23.54 12.03 3.67
CA HIS A 13 -23.45 11.06 4.77
C HIS A 13 -23.59 9.61 4.28
N ALA A 14 -24.45 9.33 3.30
CA ALA A 14 -24.60 8.00 2.72
C ALA A 14 -23.33 7.50 2.00
N TYR A 15 -22.47 8.42 1.56
CA TYR A 15 -21.14 8.15 1.00
C TYR A 15 -20.01 8.24 2.03
N GLY A 16 -20.31 8.44 3.32
CA GLY A 16 -19.31 8.59 4.37
C GLY A 16 -18.60 9.94 4.39
N VAL A 17 -19.14 10.96 3.70
CA VAL A 17 -18.58 12.31 3.61
C VAL A 17 -19.15 13.18 4.72
N GLN A 18 -18.27 13.73 5.56
CA GLN A 18 -18.66 14.65 6.62
C GLN A 18 -19.11 16.00 6.03
N THR A 19 -20.17 16.57 6.62
CA THR A 19 -20.76 17.85 6.16
C THR A 19 -20.37 19.05 7.04
N SER A 20 -19.67 18.79 8.14
CA SER A 20 -19.02 19.77 9.01
C SER A 20 -17.82 19.12 9.69
N TYR A 21 -16.89 19.92 10.20
CA TYR A 21 -15.78 19.47 11.02
C TYR A 21 -15.50 20.47 12.14
N ARG A 22 -14.84 20.03 13.22
CA ARG A 22 -14.40 20.91 14.30
C ARG A 22 -13.00 21.41 14.03
N GLY A 23 -12.82 22.72 13.97
CA GLY A 23 -11.53 23.36 13.74
C GLY A 23 -10.64 23.35 14.97
N HIS A 24 -9.35 23.67 14.77
CA HIS A 24 -8.41 23.91 15.87
C HIS A 24 -8.90 25.03 16.83
N ASP A 25 -9.64 26.01 16.30
CA ASP A 25 -10.30 27.08 17.06
C ASP A 25 -11.43 26.58 17.99
N GLY A 26 -11.75 25.28 17.91
CA GLY A 26 -12.79 24.64 18.70
C GLY A 26 -14.21 24.89 18.19
N LEU A 27 -14.36 25.63 17.08
CA LEU A 27 -15.63 25.93 16.43
C LEU A 27 -16.01 24.84 15.42
N GLU A 28 -17.30 24.74 15.12
CA GLU A 28 -17.80 23.88 14.07
C GLU A 28 -17.85 24.65 12.74
N HIS A 29 -17.22 24.09 11.72
CA HIS A 29 -17.11 24.66 10.38
C HIS A 29 -17.95 23.83 9.40
N PRO A 30 -19.01 24.39 8.80
CA PRO A 30 -19.78 23.67 7.80
C PRO A 30 -18.99 23.56 6.49
N VAL A 31 -19.12 22.43 5.80
CA VAL A 31 -18.54 22.23 4.46
C VAL A 31 -19.42 22.93 3.43
N ALA A 32 -18.79 23.59 2.45
CA ALA A 32 -19.49 24.26 1.36
C ALA A 32 -20.14 23.24 0.41
N ASP A 33 -21.32 23.57 -0.13
CA ASP A 33 -22.09 22.66 -0.98
C ASP A 33 -21.30 22.26 -2.24
N GLN A 34 -20.53 23.19 -2.83
CA GLN A 34 -19.63 22.91 -3.96
C GLN A 34 -18.57 21.87 -3.63
N THR A 35 -18.02 21.88 -2.41
CA THR A 35 -17.07 20.87 -1.96
C THR A 35 -17.75 19.51 -1.83
N LEU A 36 -18.96 19.45 -1.27
CA LEU A 36 -19.71 18.19 -1.17
C LEU A 36 -19.98 17.59 -2.55
N VAL A 37 -20.39 18.42 -3.52
CA VAL A 37 -20.61 17.97 -4.91
C VAL A 37 -19.32 17.45 -5.54
N ALA A 38 -18.22 18.20 -5.44
CA ALA A 38 -16.94 17.76 -6.00
C ALA A 38 -16.44 16.45 -5.38
N VAL A 39 -16.66 16.27 -4.07
CA VAL A 39 -16.30 15.01 -3.37
C VAL A 39 -17.20 13.86 -3.85
N LEU A 40 -18.50 14.07 -3.96
CA LEU A 40 -19.44 13.07 -4.45
C LEU A 40 -19.14 12.67 -5.90
N ASP A 41 -18.86 13.64 -6.78
CA ASP A 41 -18.46 13.41 -8.16
C ASP A 41 -17.20 12.54 -8.25
N ALA A 42 -16.19 12.85 -7.43
CA ALA A 42 -14.95 12.09 -7.39
C ALA A 42 -15.13 10.64 -6.85
N LEU A 43 -16.17 10.41 -6.04
CA LEU A 43 -16.61 9.09 -5.59
C LEU A 43 -17.60 8.41 -6.58
N GLY A 44 -17.76 8.96 -7.78
CA GLY A 44 -18.62 8.41 -8.84
C GLY A 44 -20.12 8.73 -8.69
N CYS A 45 -20.49 9.67 -7.83
CA CYS A 45 -21.87 10.10 -7.63
C CYS A 45 -22.16 11.47 -8.26
N HIS A 46 -22.49 11.44 -9.55
CA HIS A 46 -22.86 12.65 -10.31
C HIS A 46 -24.31 13.08 -10.06
N VAL A 47 -24.50 14.29 -9.55
CA VAL A 47 -25.82 14.84 -9.20
C VAL A 47 -25.94 16.32 -9.53
N ASP A 48 -27.16 16.77 -9.85
CA ASP A 48 -27.49 18.19 -9.85
C ASP A 48 -27.80 18.63 -8.40
N PRO A 49 -26.97 19.50 -7.77
CA PRO A 49 -27.16 19.90 -6.37
C PRO A 49 -28.44 20.73 -6.13
N ASP A 50 -28.99 21.36 -7.16
CA ASP A 50 -30.24 22.12 -7.06
C ASP A 50 -31.47 21.27 -7.44
N GLY A 51 -31.23 20.13 -8.11
CA GLY A 51 -32.25 19.21 -8.59
C GLY A 51 -32.70 18.21 -7.53
N ARG A 52 -33.79 18.52 -6.81
CA ARG A 52 -34.38 17.61 -5.79
C ARG A 52 -34.59 16.17 -6.30
N ALA A 53 -35.13 16.01 -7.51
CA ALA A 53 -35.35 14.69 -8.09
C ALA A 53 -34.03 13.92 -8.31
N SER A 54 -32.98 14.60 -8.74
CA SER A 54 -31.64 14.00 -8.93
C SER A 54 -31.06 13.50 -7.60
N LEU A 55 -31.20 14.29 -6.52
CA LEU A 55 -30.73 13.91 -5.19
C LEU A 55 -31.54 12.76 -4.57
N GLU A 56 -32.87 12.77 -4.72
CA GLU A 56 -33.74 11.68 -4.25
C GLU A 56 -33.44 10.37 -4.99
N GLU A 57 -33.25 10.43 -6.31
CA GLU A 57 -32.86 9.26 -7.12
C GLU A 57 -31.48 8.72 -6.71
N ALA A 58 -30.50 9.60 -6.47
CA ALA A 58 -29.17 9.19 -6.02
C ALA A 58 -29.18 8.55 -4.64
N LEU A 59 -29.98 9.09 -3.70
CA LEU A 59 -30.19 8.50 -2.38
C LEU A 59 -30.83 7.11 -2.48
N GLU A 60 -31.84 6.95 -3.33
CA GLU A 60 -32.52 5.66 -3.51
C GLU A 60 -31.59 4.62 -4.16
N ARG A 61 -30.83 5.02 -5.19
CA ARG A 61 -29.81 4.16 -5.80
C ARG A 61 -28.76 3.74 -4.77
N ARG A 62 -28.32 4.65 -3.91
CA ARG A 62 -27.37 4.34 -2.82
C ARG A 62 -27.96 3.38 -1.80
N ARG A 63 -29.23 3.57 -1.41
CA ARG A 63 -29.95 2.68 -0.49
C ARG A 63 -30.08 1.26 -1.04
N LEU A 64 -30.35 1.13 -2.33
CA LEU A 64 -30.53 -0.15 -3.02
C LEU A 64 -29.21 -0.82 -3.44
N GLN A 65 -28.08 -0.10 -3.46
CA GLN A 65 -26.80 -0.64 -3.92
C GLN A 65 -26.40 -1.97 -3.26
N PRO A 66 -26.51 -2.17 -1.92
CA PRO A 66 -26.19 -3.47 -1.32
C PRO A 66 -27.04 -4.62 -1.86
N TRP A 67 -28.29 -4.34 -2.23
CA TRP A 67 -29.27 -5.31 -2.74
C TRP A 67 -29.00 -5.73 -4.19
N THR A 68 -28.16 -5.00 -4.91
CA THR A 68 -27.74 -5.36 -6.28
C THR A 68 -26.70 -6.48 -6.32
N ARG A 69 -26.16 -6.88 -5.16
CA ARG A 69 -25.08 -7.86 -5.05
C ARG A 69 -25.50 -9.05 -4.19
N VAL A 70 -25.15 -10.26 -4.65
CA VAL A 70 -25.42 -11.48 -3.89
C VAL A 70 -24.63 -11.50 -2.59
N LEU A 71 -23.33 -11.21 -2.64
CA LEU A 71 -22.46 -11.06 -1.47
C LEU A 71 -21.88 -9.64 -1.40
N PRO A 72 -21.56 -9.13 -0.21
CA PRO A 72 -20.67 -7.99 -0.08
C PRO A 72 -19.31 -8.31 -0.74
N PRO A 73 -18.63 -7.33 -1.37
CA PRO A 73 -17.31 -7.56 -1.99
C PRO A 73 -16.30 -8.12 -1.00
N THR A 74 -16.26 -7.50 0.18
CA THR A 74 -15.42 -7.89 1.30
C THR A 74 -16.25 -7.92 2.58
N THR A 75 -16.07 -8.98 3.35
CA THR A 75 -16.62 -9.17 4.68
C THR A 75 -15.47 -9.27 5.68
N VAL A 76 -15.46 -8.44 6.72
CA VAL A 76 -14.45 -8.52 7.79
C VAL A 76 -15.11 -9.06 9.05
N ALA A 77 -14.52 -10.10 9.64
CA ALA A 77 -14.95 -10.70 10.89
C ALA A 77 -13.81 -10.68 11.91
N HIS A 78 -14.19 -10.60 13.18
CA HIS A 78 -13.26 -10.66 14.30
C HIS A 78 -13.18 -12.10 14.83
N ALA A 79 -11.97 -12.63 14.95
CA ALA A 79 -11.74 -13.92 15.59
C ALA A 79 -12.15 -13.86 17.06
N GLY A 80 -12.95 -14.84 17.52
CA GLY A 80 -13.46 -14.91 18.89
C GLY A 80 -14.85 -14.32 19.09
N SER A 81 -15.28 -13.35 18.28
CA SER A 81 -16.66 -12.81 18.31
C SER A 81 -17.54 -13.32 17.17
N GLY A 82 -16.94 -13.70 16.04
CA GLY A 82 -17.68 -14.06 14.83
C GLY A 82 -18.42 -12.86 14.24
N GLY A 83 -19.52 -13.12 13.53
CA GLY A 83 -20.35 -12.08 12.93
C GLY A 83 -21.48 -12.66 12.08
N SER A 84 -21.95 -11.86 11.13
CA SER A 84 -22.92 -12.32 10.13
C SER A 84 -22.71 -11.63 8.80
N VAL A 85 -23.09 -12.29 7.72
CA VAL A 85 -23.08 -11.75 6.36
C VAL A 85 -24.49 -11.77 5.77
N ALA A 86 -24.89 -10.66 5.18
CA ALA A 86 -26.13 -10.56 4.42
C ALA A 86 -25.92 -11.04 2.98
N VAL A 87 -26.91 -11.76 2.45
CA VAL A 87 -26.90 -12.34 1.10
C VAL A 87 -28.20 -11.97 0.41
N HIS A 88 -28.11 -11.42 -0.79
CA HIS A 88 -29.28 -10.98 -1.56
C HIS A 88 -29.53 -11.89 -2.76
N VAL A 89 -30.76 -12.37 -2.92
CA VAL A 89 -31.16 -13.26 -4.01
C VAL A 89 -32.56 -12.90 -4.49
N PRO A 90 -32.96 -13.29 -5.71
CA PRO A 90 -34.35 -13.15 -6.13
C PRO A 90 -35.30 -13.69 -5.07
N HIS A 91 -36.34 -12.92 -4.74
CA HIS A 91 -37.23 -13.25 -3.65
C HIS A 91 -37.91 -14.61 -3.88
N GLY A 92 -37.76 -15.51 -2.90
CA GLY A 92 -38.27 -16.87 -2.97
C GLY A 92 -37.24 -17.93 -3.40
N SER A 93 -36.05 -17.53 -3.89
CA SER A 93 -34.97 -18.47 -4.20
C SER A 93 -34.18 -18.91 -2.96
N ALA A 94 -33.73 -20.16 -2.96
CA ALA A 94 -32.84 -20.72 -1.97
C ALA A 94 -31.37 -20.30 -2.21
N VAL A 95 -30.60 -20.25 -1.12
CA VAL A 95 -29.15 -20.01 -1.15
C VAL A 95 -28.47 -20.72 0.00
N THR A 96 -27.28 -21.28 -0.25
CA THR A 96 -26.40 -21.82 0.80
C THR A 96 -25.06 -21.12 0.74
N VAL A 97 -24.43 -20.87 1.88
CA VAL A 97 -23.16 -20.14 1.95
C VAL A 97 -22.13 -20.95 2.70
N ARG A 98 -20.90 -20.95 2.19
CA ARG A 98 -19.74 -21.55 2.83
C ARG A 98 -18.54 -20.62 2.80
N ALA A 99 -17.69 -20.71 3.81
CA ALA A 99 -16.36 -20.11 3.82
C ALA A 99 -15.33 -21.16 3.36
N ARG A 100 -14.55 -20.83 2.32
CA ARG A 100 -13.34 -21.55 1.92
C ARG A 100 -12.15 -20.87 2.59
N LEU A 101 -11.48 -21.60 3.45
CA LEU A 101 -10.41 -21.09 4.30
C LEU A 101 -9.09 -21.02 3.53
N GLU A 102 -8.19 -20.16 3.99
CA GLU A 102 -6.86 -19.94 3.39
C GLU A 102 -6.03 -21.23 3.34
N ASP A 103 -6.20 -22.09 4.34
CA ASP A 103 -5.53 -23.38 4.47
C ASP A 103 -6.14 -24.49 3.58
N GLY A 104 -7.13 -24.16 2.74
CA GLY A 104 -7.85 -25.08 1.88
C GLY A 104 -9.07 -25.76 2.54
N GLY A 105 -9.35 -25.46 3.81
CA GLY A 105 -10.54 -25.95 4.51
C GLY A 105 -11.84 -25.36 3.99
N THR A 106 -12.98 -25.94 4.39
CA THR A 106 -14.31 -25.38 4.12
C THR A 106 -15.17 -25.43 5.38
N ARG A 107 -16.07 -24.44 5.54
CA ARG A 107 -17.06 -24.33 6.61
C ARG A 107 -18.40 -23.90 6.02
N GLU A 108 -19.42 -24.74 6.17
CA GLU A 108 -20.80 -24.34 5.86
C GLU A 108 -21.30 -23.34 6.89
N LEU A 109 -22.00 -22.29 6.43
CA LEU A 109 -22.54 -21.25 7.31
C LEU A 109 -24.01 -21.53 7.64
N GLU A 110 -24.38 -21.30 8.90
CA GLU A 110 -25.75 -21.43 9.36
C GLU A 110 -26.57 -20.20 8.95
N GLN A 111 -27.68 -20.42 8.24
CA GLN A 111 -28.65 -19.35 7.98
C GLN A 111 -29.36 -18.93 9.27
N LEU A 112 -29.44 -17.63 9.50
CA LEU A 112 -30.11 -17.00 10.62
C LEU A 112 -31.51 -16.53 10.23
N GLU A 113 -32.38 -16.33 11.22
CA GLU A 113 -33.64 -15.64 11.03
C GLU A 113 -33.38 -14.19 10.60
N ASP A 114 -34.01 -13.78 9.49
CA ASP A 114 -33.98 -12.41 8.98
C ASP A 114 -35.40 -12.00 8.57
N PHE A 115 -35.92 -10.93 9.18
CA PHE A 115 -37.28 -10.42 8.94
C PHE A 115 -37.27 -9.18 8.04
N THR A 116 -36.19 -8.94 7.31
CA THR A 116 -36.10 -7.79 6.41
C THR A 116 -36.96 -8.03 5.19
N GLU A 117 -37.91 -7.12 4.96
CA GLU A 117 -38.79 -7.16 3.80
C GLU A 117 -37.97 -7.06 2.50
N PRO A 118 -38.40 -7.74 1.43
CA PRO A 118 -37.72 -7.69 0.15
C PRO A 118 -37.87 -6.32 -0.53
N GLU A 119 -36.88 -5.95 -1.34
CA GLU A 119 -36.81 -4.65 -2.02
C GLU A 119 -36.95 -4.83 -3.54
N PRO A 120 -37.65 -3.92 -4.25
CA PRO A 120 -37.67 -3.89 -5.70
C PRO A 120 -36.34 -3.33 -6.24
N VAL A 121 -35.59 -4.15 -6.97
CA VAL A 121 -34.31 -3.79 -7.61
C VAL A 121 -34.43 -4.11 -9.09
N ASP A 122 -34.30 -3.10 -9.95
CA ASP A 122 -34.36 -3.23 -11.42
C ASP A 122 -35.59 -4.01 -11.94
N GLY A 123 -36.74 -3.83 -11.28
CA GLY A 123 -38.01 -4.47 -11.64
C GLY A 123 -38.18 -5.91 -11.12
N MET A 124 -37.22 -6.44 -10.36
CA MET A 124 -37.31 -7.73 -9.68
C MET A 124 -37.38 -7.53 -8.16
N LEU A 125 -38.13 -8.39 -7.48
CA LEU A 125 -38.18 -8.39 -6.03
C LEU A 125 -36.99 -9.19 -5.49
N VAL A 126 -36.14 -8.59 -4.66
CA VAL A 126 -34.93 -9.20 -4.09
C VAL A 126 -35.11 -9.39 -2.59
N GLY A 127 -34.90 -10.61 -2.10
CA GLY A 127 -34.92 -10.93 -0.67
C GLY A 127 -33.52 -10.92 -0.06
N ARG A 128 -33.46 -10.79 1.26
CA ARG A 128 -32.22 -10.89 2.05
C ARG A 128 -32.26 -12.12 2.94
N ALA A 129 -31.21 -12.92 2.89
CA ALA A 129 -30.90 -13.96 3.87
C ALA A 129 -29.65 -13.55 4.66
N THR A 130 -29.58 -13.92 5.94
CA THR A 130 -28.40 -13.64 6.76
C THR A 130 -27.76 -14.96 7.19
N PHE A 131 -26.43 -15.05 7.13
CA PHE A 131 -25.65 -16.24 7.51
C PHE A 131 -24.67 -15.91 8.64
N ARG A 132 -24.54 -16.81 9.62
CA ARG A 132 -23.60 -16.67 10.74
C ARG A 132 -22.17 -16.93 10.28
N LEU A 133 -21.26 -16.03 10.64
CA LEU A 133 -19.81 -16.24 10.58
C LEU A 133 -19.37 -16.80 11.94
N PRO A 134 -18.86 -18.05 12.00
CA PRO A 134 -18.42 -18.66 13.26
C PRO A 134 -17.30 -17.87 13.93
N ALA A 135 -17.30 -17.85 15.26
CA ALA A 135 -16.29 -17.16 16.06
C ALA A 135 -14.92 -17.87 16.05
N ASP A 136 -14.88 -19.14 15.66
CA ASP A 136 -13.70 -19.99 15.61
C ASP A 136 -13.09 -20.09 14.20
N LEU A 137 -13.48 -19.21 13.27
CA LEU A 137 -12.76 -19.06 12.01
C LEU A 137 -11.30 -18.66 12.28
N PRO A 138 -10.32 -19.29 11.61
CA PRO A 138 -8.91 -18.92 11.78
C PRO A 138 -8.66 -17.50 11.26
N LEU A 139 -7.60 -16.85 11.73
CA LEU A 139 -7.14 -15.59 11.14
C LEU A 139 -6.71 -15.83 9.69
N GLY A 140 -6.94 -14.86 8.81
CA GLY A 140 -6.42 -14.90 7.45
C GLY A 140 -7.36 -14.39 6.38
N TRP A 141 -7.00 -14.69 5.13
CA TRP A 141 -7.71 -14.33 3.91
C TRP A 141 -8.48 -15.53 3.37
N HIS A 142 -9.80 -15.44 3.37
CA HIS A 142 -10.72 -16.52 3.02
C HIS A 142 -11.67 -16.08 1.92
N THR A 143 -12.47 -17.01 1.41
CA THR A 143 -13.48 -16.76 0.39
C THR A 143 -14.86 -17.19 0.88
N LEU A 144 -15.84 -16.30 0.83
CA LEU A 144 -17.25 -16.67 0.92
C LEU A 144 -17.72 -17.15 -0.45
N ALA A 145 -18.43 -18.28 -0.49
CA ALA A 145 -19.07 -18.80 -1.69
C ALA A 145 -20.56 -19.00 -1.39
N ALA A 146 -21.41 -18.20 -2.05
CA ALA A 146 -22.86 -18.32 -2.02
C ALA A 146 -23.30 -19.14 -3.25
N ARG A 147 -23.85 -20.33 -3.01
CA ARG A 147 -24.38 -21.20 -4.05
C ARG A 147 -25.86 -20.92 -4.27
N LEU A 148 -26.20 -20.49 -5.49
CA LEU A 148 -27.56 -20.20 -5.93
C LEU A 148 -28.29 -21.49 -6.40
N GLU A 149 -29.61 -21.41 -6.61
CA GLU A 149 -30.44 -22.54 -7.05
C GLU A 149 -30.01 -23.15 -8.40
N ASP A 150 -29.50 -22.32 -9.30
CA ASP A 150 -28.97 -22.75 -10.60
C ASP A 150 -27.60 -23.46 -10.51
N GLY A 151 -27.03 -23.54 -9.32
CA GLY A 151 -25.76 -24.18 -9.03
C GLY A 151 -24.52 -23.31 -9.25
N ILE A 152 -24.70 -22.03 -9.56
CA ILE A 152 -23.62 -21.05 -9.70
C ILE A 152 -23.17 -20.59 -8.31
N ASP A 153 -21.86 -20.64 -8.07
CA ASP A 153 -21.25 -20.06 -6.86
C ASP A 153 -20.89 -18.59 -7.17
N VAL A 154 -21.41 -17.66 -6.37
CA VAL A 154 -20.95 -16.27 -6.33
C VAL A 154 -19.98 -16.12 -5.17
N GLU A 155 -18.82 -15.50 -5.42
CA GLU A 155 -17.74 -15.41 -4.45
C GLU A 155 -17.54 -13.98 -3.93
N GLY A 156 -17.08 -13.86 -2.68
CA GLY A 156 -16.67 -12.61 -2.04
C GLY A 156 -15.53 -12.86 -1.07
N VAL A 157 -14.78 -11.81 -0.71
CA VAL A 157 -13.64 -11.91 0.21
C VAL A 157 -14.13 -11.98 1.65
N LEU A 158 -13.52 -12.85 2.45
CA LEU A 158 -13.68 -12.87 3.91
C LEU A 158 -12.33 -12.69 4.57
N ILE A 159 -12.22 -11.68 5.42
CA ILE A 159 -11.00 -11.39 6.18
C ILE A 159 -11.33 -11.63 7.65
N VAL A 160 -10.56 -12.51 8.31
CA VAL A 160 -10.69 -12.73 9.75
C VAL A 160 -9.51 -12.09 10.45
N VAL A 161 -9.81 -11.07 11.26
CA VAL A 161 -8.83 -10.23 11.95
C VAL A 161 -8.77 -10.52 13.45
N PRO A 162 -7.63 -10.32 14.13
CA PRO A 162 -7.56 -10.49 15.57
C PRO A 162 -8.28 -9.33 16.29
N ASP A 163 -8.89 -9.63 17.44
CA ASP A 163 -9.49 -8.61 18.32
C ASP A 163 -8.46 -7.62 18.88
N ARG A 164 -7.21 -8.06 19.03
CA ARG A 164 -6.12 -7.29 19.60
C ARG A 164 -4.77 -7.82 19.14
N LEU A 165 -3.82 -6.91 18.90
CA LEU A 165 -2.41 -7.25 18.72
C LEU A 165 -1.78 -7.67 20.07
N ASP A 166 -1.13 -8.82 20.10
CA ASP A 166 -0.42 -9.38 21.26
C ASP A 166 1.05 -8.95 21.34
N THR A 167 1.60 -8.36 20.27
CA THR A 167 2.99 -7.88 20.18
C THR A 167 3.38 -6.89 21.28
N ALA A 168 2.40 -6.15 21.82
CA ALA A 168 2.60 -5.22 22.94
C ALA A 168 2.78 -5.92 24.30
N ASP A 169 2.36 -7.19 24.45
CA ASP A 169 2.39 -7.90 25.73
C ASP A 169 3.83 -8.10 26.22
N ALA A 170 4.77 -8.29 25.28
CA ALA A 170 6.20 -8.35 25.56
C ALA A 170 6.74 -7.08 26.25
N PHE A 171 6.08 -5.92 26.06
CA PHE A 171 6.42 -4.64 26.66
C PHE A 171 5.62 -4.32 27.94
N GLY A 172 4.56 -5.09 28.24
CA GLY A 172 3.75 -4.94 29.45
C GLY A 172 4.51 -5.29 30.74
N ALA A 173 5.37 -6.33 30.70
CA ALA A 173 6.15 -6.77 31.85
C ALA A 173 7.37 -5.88 32.16
N ARG A 174 7.94 -5.24 31.13
CA ARG A 174 9.09 -4.32 31.25
C ARG A 174 9.01 -3.24 30.17
N ARG A 175 9.02 -1.97 30.60
CA ARG A 175 9.17 -0.82 29.69
C ARG A 175 10.41 -0.99 28.81
N GLY A 176 10.24 -0.83 27.51
CA GLY A 176 11.34 -0.82 26.54
C GLY A 176 11.73 0.59 26.15
N TRP A 177 12.91 0.72 25.56
CA TRP A 177 13.37 1.92 24.89
C TRP A 177 14.03 1.54 23.56
N GLY A 178 14.15 2.49 22.65
CA GLY A 178 14.81 2.27 21.37
C GLY A 178 15.33 3.59 20.79
N LEU A 179 16.04 3.49 19.68
CA LEU A 179 16.50 4.66 18.93
C LEU A 179 15.50 5.02 17.84
N ALA A 180 15.29 6.32 17.61
CA ALA A 180 14.58 6.80 16.43
C ALA A 180 15.59 7.54 15.56
N VAL A 181 15.79 7.08 14.32
CA VAL A 181 16.82 7.59 13.41
C VAL A 181 16.25 7.94 12.04
N GLN A 182 16.85 8.97 11.46
CA GLN A 182 16.78 9.21 10.02
C GLN A 182 17.94 8.44 9.40
N LEU A 183 17.66 7.27 8.82
CA LEU A 183 18.68 6.33 8.34
C LEU A 183 19.59 6.99 7.31
N TYR A 184 19.03 7.76 6.38
CA TYR A 184 19.82 8.45 5.36
C TYR A 184 20.91 9.37 5.95
N SER A 185 20.76 9.88 7.17
CA SER A 185 21.77 10.72 7.85
C SER A 185 22.65 9.96 8.85
N THR A 186 22.48 8.64 8.99
CA THR A 186 23.17 7.83 10.00
C THR A 186 24.27 7.00 9.34
N ARG A 187 25.49 7.51 9.34
CA ARG A 187 26.59 6.98 8.52
C ARG A 187 27.62 6.25 9.36
N SER A 188 28.18 5.18 8.82
CA SER A 188 29.45 4.60 9.26
C SER A 188 30.59 5.09 8.37
N THR A 189 31.83 4.71 8.69
CA THR A 189 32.99 4.97 7.83
C THR A 189 32.90 4.29 6.47
N ARG A 190 32.02 3.29 6.31
CA ARG A 190 31.85 2.51 5.07
C ARG A 190 30.68 2.98 4.21
N SER A 191 29.80 3.82 4.74
CA SER A 191 28.64 4.37 4.03
C SER A 191 29.04 5.08 2.74
N TRP A 192 28.28 4.89 1.67
CA TRP A 192 28.45 5.69 0.45
C TRP A 192 27.74 7.02 0.65
N GLY A 193 28.26 7.91 1.50
CA GLY A 193 27.71 9.23 1.78
C GLY A 193 26.37 9.27 2.54
N LEU A 194 25.60 8.18 2.52
CA LEU A 194 24.31 8.01 3.21
C LEU A 194 24.29 6.71 4.00
N GLY A 195 23.55 6.70 5.11
CA GLY A 195 23.29 5.45 5.84
C GLY A 195 22.51 4.44 5.00
N ASP A 196 22.84 3.16 5.14
CA ASP A 196 22.25 2.04 4.40
C ASP A 196 21.81 0.88 5.33
N PHE A 197 21.27 -0.20 4.77
CA PHE A 197 20.74 -1.32 5.56
C PHE A 197 21.78 -1.96 6.49
N ARG A 198 23.07 -1.93 6.13
CA ARG A 198 24.15 -2.43 6.99
C ARG A 198 24.44 -1.47 8.14
N ASP A 199 24.30 -0.16 7.91
CA ASP A 199 24.37 0.84 8.99
C ASP A 199 23.19 0.68 9.97
N LEU A 200 21.99 0.38 9.45
CA LEU A 200 20.81 0.08 10.28
C LEU A 200 21.03 -1.15 11.17
N ALA A 201 21.56 -2.24 10.61
CA ALA A 201 21.93 -3.44 11.36
C ALA A 201 22.95 -3.13 12.46
N GLY A 202 24.04 -2.44 12.11
CA GLY A 202 25.07 -2.07 13.08
C GLY A 202 24.53 -1.18 14.20
N LEU A 203 23.66 -0.22 13.89
CA LEU A 203 23.01 0.61 14.91
C LEU A 203 22.13 -0.21 15.85
N ALA A 204 21.38 -1.18 15.31
CA ALA A 204 20.56 -2.06 16.12
C ALA A 204 21.40 -2.92 17.07
N GLU A 205 22.50 -3.50 16.58
CA GLU A 205 23.45 -4.26 17.41
C GLU A 205 24.02 -3.40 18.55
N GLN A 206 24.43 -2.15 18.26
CA GLN A 206 24.95 -1.24 19.28
C GLN A 206 23.89 -0.84 20.31
N ALA A 207 22.66 -0.53 19.87
CA ALA A 207 21.57 -0.21 20.78
C ALA A 207 21.20 -1.39 21.67
N ALA A 208 21.18 -2.61 21.11
CA ALA A 208 20.90 -3.84 21.83
C ALA A 208 21.95 -4.13 22.92
N ALA A 209 23.23 -3.85 22.66
CA ALA A 209 24.30 -3.95 23.66
C ALA A 209 24.07 -3.06 24.90
N HIS A 210 23.25 -2.01 24.77
CA HIS A 210 22.82 -1.14 25.87
C HIS A 210 21.40 -1.44 26.38
N GLY A 211 20.81 -2.56 25.98
CA GLY A 211 19.47 -2.99 26.37
C GLY A 211 18.33 -2.28 25.62
N GLY A 212 18.63 -1.68 24.46
CA GLY A 212 17.62 -1.16 23.53
C GLY A 212 16.82 -2.31 22.92
N ASP A 213 15.52 -2.09 22.75
CA ASP A 213 14.56 -3.10 22.30
C ASP A 213 14.11 -2.90 20.85
N TYR A 214 14.36 -1.72 20.28
CA TYR A 214 14.05 -1.42 18.89
C TYR A 214 14.90 -0.28 18.28
N VAL A 215 14.92 -0.23 16.95
CA VAL A 215 15.34 0.94 16.16
C VAL A 215 14.21 1.32 15.21
N LEU A 216 13.66 2.52 15.38
CA LEU A 216 12.71 3.13 14.46
C LEU A 216 13.48 3.88 13.37
N SER A 217 13.23 3.56 12.10
CA SER A 217 13.74 4.32 10.97
C SER A 217 12.66 5.22 10.37
N ASN A 218 13.10 6.24 9.61
CA ASN A 218 12.23 6.90 8.63
C ASN A 218 11.63 5.90 7.62
N PRO A 219 10.60 6.30 6.85
CA PRO A 219 10.08 5.43 5.81
C PRO A 219 11.15 5.07 4.77
N LEU A 220 11.22 3.78 4.42
CA LEU A 220 12.21 3.22 3.49
C LEU A 220 11.63 2.95 2.09
N HIS A 221 10.46 3.53 1.85
CA HIS A 221 9.67 3.42 0.62
C HIS A 221 10.44 3.89 -0.62
N ALA A 222 10.25 3.17 -1.72
CA ALA A 222 10.84 3.51 -3.01
C ALA A 222 10.40 4.91 -3.49
N THR A 223 11.33 5.61 -4.13
CA THR A 223 11.14 6.93 -4.76
C THR A 223 11.30 6.77 -6.29
N ALA A 224 11.47 7.87 -7.03
CA ALA A 224 11.90 7.86 -8.41
C ALA A 224 13.00 6.81 -8.67
N PRO A 225 12.91 6.02 -9.76
CA PRO A 225 13.79 4.88 -10.01
C PRO A 225 15.23 5.29 -10.34
N ALA A 226 15.46 6.56 -10.68
CA ALA A 226 16.76 7.17 -10.90
C ALA A 226 16.75 8.62 -10.41
N PRO A 227 17.93 9.24 -10.18
CA PRO A 227 18.02 10.67 -9.90
C PRO A 227 17.38 11.54 -11.00
N PRO A 228 16.80 12.70 -10.66
CA PRO A 228 16.72 13.28 -9.32
C PRO A 228 15.65 12.61 -8.44
N VAL A 229 15.99 12.33 -7.18
CA VAL A 229 15.08 11.78 -6.18
C VAL A 229 14.54 12.87 -5.25
N VAL A 230 13.29 12.70 -4.80
CA VAL A 230 12.71 13.56 -3.77
C VAL A 230 13.42 13.33 -2.43
N SER A 231 13.63 14.40 -1.67
CA SER A 231 14.32 14.30 -0.37
C SER A 231 13.42 13.78 0.74
N SER A 232 12.10 14.00 0.65
CA SER A 232 11.15 13.62 1.68
C SER A 232 10.82 12.12 1.60
N PRO A 233 11.05 11.32 2.67
CA PRO A 233 10.62 9.93 2.71
C PRO A 233 9.09 9.77 2.84
N TYR A 234 8.36 10.87 3.05
CA TYR A 234 6.89 10.91 3.14
C TYR A 234 6.20 11.26 1.81
N SER A 235 6.97 11.40 0.73
CA SER A 235 6.46 11.57 -0.64
C SER A 235 6.97 10.44 -1.55
N PRO A 236 6.79 9.16 -1.17
CA PRO A 236 7.34 8.05 -1.94
C PRO A 236 6.60 7.86 -3.27
N SER A 237 7.20 7.06 -4.14
CA SER A 237 6.54 6.60 -5.35
C SER A 237 5.59 5.43 -5.09
N THR A 238 5.89 4.61 -4.09
CA THR A 238 5.05 3.51 -3.63
C THR A 238 5.26 3.25 -2.15
N ARG A 239 4.22 2.81 -1.44
CA ARG A 239 4.33 2.40 -0.02
C ARG A 239 4.61 0.91 0.19
N ARG A 240 4.72 0.13 -0.89
CA ARG A 240 4.97 -1.32 -0.85
C ARG A 240 6.45 -1.66 -1.02
N PHE A 241 7.09 -1.07 -2.01
CA PHE A 241 8.46 -1.43 -2.40
C PHE A 241 9.51 -0.54 -1.72
N LEU A 242 10.73 -1.07 -1.60
CA LEU A 242 11.82 -0.46 -0.86
C LEU A 242 12.73 0.37 -1.77
N ASN A 243 13.38 1.37 -1.18
CA ASN A 243 14.27 2.27 -1.90
C ASN A 243 15.68 1.69 -2.07
N PRO A 244 16.15 1.38 -3.31
CA PRO A 244 17.45 0.76 -3.52
C PRO A 244 18.64 1.66 -3.14
N MET A 245 18.43 2.95 -2.87
CA MET A 245 19.49 3.82 -2.34
C MET A 245 20.06 3.34 -1.00
N TYR A 246 19.30 2.54 -0.23
CA TYR A 246 19.72 1.97 1.04
C TYR A 246 20.48 0.64 0.91
N LEU A 247 20.76 0.14 -0.30
CA LEU A 247 21.59 -1.06 -0.46
C LEU A 247 23.06 -0.78 -0.11
N ARG A 248 23.70 -1.68 0.65
CA ARG A 248 25.16 -1.75 0.76
C ARG A 248 25.69 -2.60 -0.40
N ILE A 249 26.42 -1.98 -1.33
CA ILE A 249 26.92 -2.64 -2.54
C ILE A 249 27.91 -3.76 -2.20
N GLU A 250 28.79 -3.52 -1.24
CA GLU A 250 29.84 -4.46 -0.85
C GLU A 250 29.34 -5.67 -0.06
N ASP A 251 28.07 -5.68 0.35
CA ASP A 251 27.43 -6.82 1.03
C ASP A 251 26.72 -7.76 0.03
N LEU A 252 26.69 -7.40 -1.26
CA LEU A 252 26.13 -8.26 -2.31
C LEU A 252 27.11 -9.40 -2.62
N PRO A 253 26.66 -10.67 -2.60
CA PRO A 253 27.54 -11.79 -2.97
C PRO A 253 28.14 -11.61 -4.37
N GLU A 254 27.34 -11.17 -5.33
CA GLU A 254 27.74 -10.98 -6.72
C GLU A 254 28.80 -9.87 -6.91
N TYR A 255 28.93 -8.91 -5.96
CA TYR A 255 30.02 -7.93 -5.99
C TYR A 255 31.40 -8.59 -5.83
N HIS A 256 31.50 -9.70 -5.09
CA HIS A 256 32.76 -10.42 -4.90
C HIS A 256 33.17 -11.27 -6.11
N ASP A 257 32.22 -11.55 -7.02
CA ASP A 257 32.42 -12.33 -8.24
C ASP A 257 32.75 -11.46 -9.46
N LEU A 258 32.76 -10.13 -9.31
CA LEU A 258 33.21 -9.20 -10.34
C LEU A 258 34.68 -9.45 -10.72
N ASP A 259 34.99 -9.24 -12.01
CA ASP A 259 36.38 -9.13 -12.46
C ASP A 259 37.13 -8.06 -11.63
N PRO A 260 38.39 -8.29 -11.20
CA PRO A 260 39.12 -7.34 -10.36
C PRO A 260 39.19 -5.91 -10.91
N GLY A 261 39.22 -5.72 -12.23
CA GLY A 261 39.20 -4.39 -12.84
C GLY A 261 37.88 -3.68 -12.58
N LEU A 262 36.77 -4.34 -12.90
CA LEU A 262 35.42 -3.79 -12.70
C LEU A 262 35.10 -3.57 -11.22
N ARG A 263 35.56 -4.48 -10.35
CA ARG A 263 35.45 -4.30 -8.90
C ARG A 263 36.21 -3.06 -8.42
N SER A 264 37.39 -2.78 -8.96
CA SER A 264 38.15 -1.57 -8.63
C SER A 264 37.41 -0.29 -9.04
N GLU A 265 36.67 -0.32 -10.15
CA GLU A 265 35.81 0.81 -10.58
C GLU A 265 34.63 0.99 -9.63
N VAL A 266 33.97 -0.09 -9.18
CA VAL A 266 32.93 -0.04 -8.14
C VAL A 266 33.49 0.53 -6.83
N ASP A 267 34.68 0.10 -6.43
CA ASP A 267 35.34 0.57 -5.21
C ASP A 267 35.63 2.08 -5.29
N ALA A 268 36.07 2.57 -6.46
CA ALA A 268 36.31 3.99 -6.69
C ALA A 268 35.03 4.84 -6.55
N LEU A 269 33.90 4.36 -7.09
CA LEU A 269 32.58 5.01 -6.90
C LEU A 269 32.23 5.13 -5.41
N GLY A 270 32.46 4.06 -4.64
CA GLY A 270 32.21 4.04 -3.21
C GLY A 270 33.15 4.95 -2.42
N ASP A 271 34.45 4.95 -2.75
CA ASP A 271 35.46 5.78 -2.11
C ASP A 271 35.20 7.28 -2.32
N GLU A 272 34.73 7.67 -3.49
CA GLU A 272 34.34 9.05 -3.78
C GLU A 272 33.20 9.52 -2.87
N ARG A 273 32.19 8.67 -2.64
CA ARG A 273 31.05 8.99 -1.75
C ARG A 273 31.39 8.86 -0.27
N ARG A 274 32.32 7.98 0.11
CA ARG A 274 32.79 7.84 1.50
C ARG A 274 33.44 9.10 2.04
N GLN A 275 34.02 9.95 1.19
CA GLN A 275 34.63 11.22 1.59
C GLN A 275 33.63 12.15 2.28
N ASP A 276 32.36 12.08 1.88
CA ASP A 276 31.31 12.90 2.45
C ASP A 276 31.05 12.55 3.92
N ASN A 277 31.37 11.32 4.38
CA ASN A 277 31.02 10.84 5.73
C ASN A 277 31.64 11.64 6.87
N ALA A 278 32.71 12.38 6.60
CA ALA A 278 33.35 13.26 7.57
C ALA A 278 32.68 14.66 7.66
N ASP A 279 31.82 14.99 6.70
CA ASP A 279 31.09 16.26 6.62
C ASP A 279 29.62 16.05 7.02
N ALA A 280 29.21 16.75 8.08
CA ALA A 280 27.85 16.69 8.61
C ALA A 280 26.82 17.39 7.70
N ASP A 281 27.26 18.32 6.86
CA ASP A 281 26.39 19.06 5.92
C ASP A 281 26.29 18.35 4.56
N ALA A 282 27.15 17.36 4.29
CA ALA A 282 27.13 16.59 3.05
C ALA A 282 26.02 15.53 3.07
N LEU A 283 25.04 15.70 2.17
CA LEU A 283 23.91 14.79 1.98
C LEU A 283 23.40 14.83 0.52
N ASP A 284 24.19 14.32 -0.42
CA ASP A 284 23.80 14.28 -1.83
C ASP A 284 23.17 12.93 -2.22
N ARG A 285 21.84 12.86 -2.14
CA ARG A 285 21.08 11.66 -2.52
C ARG A 285 21.21 11.31 -3.99
N ASN A 286 21.30 12.30 -4.86
CA ASN A 286 21.33 12.08 -6.30
C ASN A 286 22.68 11.48 -6.70
N ALA A 287 23.76 12.02 -6.19
CA ALA A 287 25.10 11.53 -6.48
C ALA A 287 25.35 10.14 -5.88
N VAL A 288 24.86 9.87 -4.67
CA VAL A 288 24.94 8.54 -4.05
C VAL A 288 24.10 7.53 -4.79
N TYR A 289 22.83 7.84 -5.09
CA TYR A 289 21.95 6.89 -5.76
C TYR A 289 22.41 6.61 -7.20
N GLY A 290 22.89 7.63 -7.92
CA GLY A 290 23.49 7.46 -9.24
C GLY A 290 24.71 6.52 -9.20
N ALA A 291 25.64 6.73 -8.27
CA ALA A 291 26.80 5.86 -8.12
C ALA A 291 26.41 4.41 -7.79
N LYS A 292 25.45 4.21 -6.88
CA LYS A 292 24.93 2.88 -6.55
C LYS A 292 24.25 2.21 -7.75
N LEU A 293 23.44 2.93 -8.53
CA LEU A 293 22.81 2.38 -9.73
C LEU A 293 23.86 1.96 -10.78
N THR A 294 24.92 2.74 -10.96
CA THR A 294 26.04 2.35 -11.86
C THR A 294 26.69 1.05 -11.40
N ALA A 295 27.03 0.94 -10.11
CA ALA A 295 27.60 -0.29 -9.56
C ALA A 295 26.63 -1.48 -9.66
N LEU A 296 25.36 -1.29 -9.33
CA LEU A 296 24.32 -2.32 -9.39
C LEU A 296 24.13 -2.85 -10.81
N ARG A 297 24.18 -1.99 -11.85
CA ARG A 297 24.12 -2.44 -13.25
C ARG A 297 25.26 -3.36 -13.60
N TRP A 298 26.49 -3.04 -13.18
CA TRP A 298 27.64 -3.91 -13.41
C TRP A 298 27.55 -5.23 -12.64
N ILE A 299 27.01 -5.21 -11.43
CA ILE A 299 26.82 -6.41 -10.59
C ILE A 299 25.70 -7.30 -11.15
N HIS A 300 24.64 -6.73 -11.73
CA HIS A 300 23.53 -7.47 -12.31
C HIS A 300 23.94 -8.33 -13.52
N GLU A 301 25.00 -7.95 -14.24
CA GLU A 301 25.60 -8.74 -15.32
C GLU A 301 26.35 -9.99 -14.84
N VAL A 302 26.65 -10.09 -13.54
CA VAL A 302 27.31 -11.27 -12.96
C VAL A 302 26.32 -12.42 -12.94
N THR A 303 26.72 -13.56 -13.49
CA THR A 303 25.87 -14.76 -13.46
C THR A 303 25.68 -15.24 -12.02
N PRO A 304 24.45 -15.24 -11.48
CA PRO A 304 24.22 -15.66 -10.10
C PRO A 304 24.44 -17.16 -9.94
N SER A 305 24.81 -17.58 -8.73
CA SER A 305 24.85 -19.00 -8.39
C SER A 305 23.45 -19.66 -8.55
N PRO A 306 23.36 -20.98 -8.76
CA PRO A 306 22.06 -21.66 -8.89
C PRO A 306 21.13 -21.44 -7.69
N GLU A 307 21.70 -21.35 -6.48
CA GLU A 307 20.97 -21.08 -5.24
C GLU A 307 20.41 -19.65 -5.22
N ARG A 308 21.25 -18.65 -5.55
CA ARG A 308 20.83 -17.25 -5.64
C ARG A 308 19.75 -17.04 -6.69
N ALA A 309 19.91 -17.66 -7.87
CA ALA A 309 18.90 -17.63 -8.92
C ALA A 309 17.58 -18.27 -8.48
N ALA A 310 17.62 -19.34 -7.66
CA ALA A 310 16.41 -19.96 -7.12
C ALA A 310 15.73 -19.07 -6.07
N ALA A 311 16.50 -18.46 -5.17
CA ALA A 311 15.99 -17.53 -4.17
C ALA A 311 15.34 -16.29 -4.83
N TYR A 312 15.96 -15.72 -5.86
CA TYR A 312 15.39 -14.62 -6.63
C TYR A 312 14.06 -15.01 -7.29
N ARG A 313 13.99 -16.18 -7.94
CA ARG A 313 12.72 -16.67 -8.52
C ARG A 313 11.63 -16.90 -7.46
N ALA A 314 12.00 -17.38 -6.28
CA ALA A 314 11.07 -17.57 -5.17
C ALA A 314 10.51 -16.23 -4.68
N TYR A 315 11.37 -15.21 -4.54
CA TYR A 315 10.95 -13.84 -4.22
C TYR A 315 9.98 -13.28 -5.26
N CYS A 316 10.31 -13.36 -6.54
CA CYS A 316 9.42 -12.88 -7.61
C CYS A 316 8.07 -13.60 -7.61
N SER A 317 8.06 -14.92 -7.36
CA SER A 317 6.82 -15.68 -7.27
C SER A 317 5.98 -15.30 -6.04
N ALA A 318 6.60 -14.95 -4.92
CA ALA A 318 5.91 -14.57 -3.70
C ALA A 318 5.31 -13.16 -3.81
N GLU A 319 6.03 -12.21 -4.41
CA GLU A 319 5.55 -10.84 -4.60
C GLU A 319 4.50 -10.70 -5.71
N GLY A 320 4.55 -11.57 -6.72
CA GLY A 320 3.57 -11.66 -7.78
C GLY A 320 3.47 -10.41 -8.66
N GLY A 321 2.30 -10.22 -9.28
CA GLY A 321 2.09 -9.18 -10.29
C GLY A 321 2.35 -7.75 -9.82
N GLY A 322 2.22 -7.46 -8.52
CA GLY A 322 2.51 -6.12 -8.00
C GLY A 322 3.98 -5.73 -8.14
N LEU A 323 4.92 -6.68 -7.98
CA LEU A 323 6.35 -6.44 -8.23
C LEU A 323 6.61 -6.21 -9.71
N ASP A 324 5.91 -6.95 -10.55
CA ASP A 324 6.04 -6.88 -12.00
C ASP A 324 5.59 -5.51 -12.52
N ASP A 325 4.47 -5.01 -12.02
CA ASP A 325 3.92 -3.71 -12.37
C ASP A 325 4.81 -2.57 -11.85
N PHE A 326 5.31 -2.67 -10.63
CA PHE A 326 6.26 -1.69 -10.09
C PHE A 326 7.55 -1.62 -10.90
N ALA A 327 8.14 -2.77 -11.22
CA ALA A 327 9.36 -2.84 -12.03
C ALA A 327 9.15 -2.31 -13.45
N LEU A 328 7.98 -2.59 -14.06
CA LEU A 328 7.59 -2.00 -15.34
C LEU A 328 7.44 -0.47 -15.25
N TRP A 329 6.78 0.03 -14.22
CA TRP A 329 6.68 1.47 -14.00
C TRP A 329 8.07 2.12 -13.87
N CYS A 330 8.99 1.49 -13.13
CA CYS A 330 10.36 1.98 -13.02
C CYS A 330 11.06 2.05 -14.39
N ALA A 331 10.99 0.98 -15.19
CA ALA A 331 11.56 0.92 -16.53
C ALA A 331 10.94 1.96 -17.49
N LEU A 332 9.63 2.18 -17.38
CA LEU A 332 8.93 3.21 -18.15
C LEU A 332 9.38 4.61 -17.74
N ARG A 333 9.54 4.89 -16.44
CA ARG A 333 9.97 6.21 -15.93
C ARG A 333 11.44 6.52 -16.20
N THR A 334 12.30 5.51 -16.36
CA THR A 334 13.68 5.72 -16.82
C THR A 334 13.78 5.89 -18.33
N THR A 335 12.79 5.41 -19.09
CA THR A 335 12.72 5.55 -20.56
C THR A 335 12.03 6.83 -21.01
N PHE A 336 10.90 7.17 -20.38
CA PHE A 336 10.03 8.29 -20.76
C PHE A 336 10.02 9.38 -19.69
N ALA A 337 9.97 10.64 -20.12
CA ALA A 337 9.78 11.77 -19.22
C ALA A 337 8.39 11.70 -18.55
N HIS A 338 8.18 12.45 -17.47
CA HIS A 338 6.90 12.45 -16.75
C HIS A 338 5.75 13.02 -17.60
N ASP A 339 6.06 13.99 -18.45
CA ASP A 339 5.14 14.69 -19.35
C ASP A 339 5.09 14.09 -20.77
N ASP A 340 5.67 12.89 -20.95
CA ASP A 340 5.61 12.19 -22.23
C ASP A 340 4.16 11.78 -22.56
N PRO A 341 3.64 12.06 -23.77
CA PRO A 341 2.28 11.70 -24.15
C PRO A 341 1.95 10.21 -24.03
N VAL A 342 2.96 9.32 -23.97
CA VAL A 342 2.75 7.88 -23.77
C VAL A 342 1.94 7.58 -22.50
N TRP A 343 2.03 8.42 -21.46
CA TRP A 343 1.30 8.24 -20.20
C TRP A 343 -0.22 8.41 -20.35
N ASP A 344 -0.67 9.11 -21.39
CA ASP A 344 -2.09 9.32 -21.69
C ASP A 344 -2.68 8.23 -22.60
N GLU A 345 -1.85 7.29 -23.08
CA GLU A 345 -2.29 6.21 -23.95
C GLU A 345 -3.15 5.19 -23.15
N PRO A 346 -4.41 4.92 -23.54
CA PRO A 346 -5.32 4.06 -22.77
C PRO A 346 -4.82 2.63 -22.53
N GLY A 347 -3.87 2.16 -23.33
CA GLY A 347 -3.26 0.84 -23.18
C GLY A 347 -2.13 0.78 -22.15
N LEU A 348 -1.62 1.91 -21.66
CA LEU A 348 -0.51 1.99 -20.71
C LEU A 348 -1.04 1.94 -19.26
N VAL A 349 -1.75 0.87 -18.97
CA VAL A 349 -2.29 0.54 -17.64
C VAL A 349 -1.81 -0.86 -17.25
N PRO A 350 -1.74 -1.22 -15.97
CA PRO A 350 -1.41 -2.59 -15.55
C PRO A 350 -2.24 -3.63 -16.29
N GLY A 351 -1.57 -4.63 -16.89
CA GLY A 351 -2.21 -5.65 -17.74
C GLY A 351 -2.74 -5.18 -19.11
N GLY A 352 -2.61 -3.90 -19.45
CA GLY A 352 -3.01 -3.34 -20.73
C GLY A 352 -2.08 -3.74 -21.88
N ALA A 353 -2.60 -3.77 -23.11
CA ALA A 353 -1.85 -4.26 -24.27
C ALA A 353 -0.55 -3.48 -24.57
N LEU A 354 -0.53 -2.17 -24.30
CA LEU A 354 0.66 -1.33 -24.47
C LEU A 354 1.65 -1.57 -23.33
N ALA A 355 1.17 -1.67 -22.08
CA ALA A 355 2.01 -2.02 -20.94
C ALA A 355 2.70 -3.38 -21.14
N GLU A 356 1.98 -4.41 -21.60
CA GLU A 356 2.55 -5.72 -21.88
C GLU A 356 3.55 -5.72 -23.05
N ARG A 357 3.34 -4.86 -24.06
CA ARG A 357 4.33 -4.65 -25.11
C ARG A 357 5.61 -4.05 -24.55
N TYR A 358 5.52 -3.03 -23.70
CA TYR A 358 6.70 -2.45 -23.06
C TYR A 358 7.35 -3.41 -22.07
N ARG A 359 6.59 -4.24 -21.36
CA ARG A 359 7.12 -5.30 -20.50
C ARG A 359 8.05 -6.24 -21.26
N GLN A 360 7.71 -6.58 -22.51
CA GLN A 360 8.57 -7.40 -23.37
C GLN A 360 9.75 -6.62 -23.94
N GLN A 361 9.55 -5.37 -24.35
CA GLN A 361 10.61 -4.54 -24.95
C GLN A 361 11.66 -4.08 -23.94
N LEU A 362 11.26 -3.88 -22.69
CA LEU A 362 12.09 -3.40 -21.58
C LEU A 362 12.39 -4.53 -20.58
N ALA A 363 12.33 -5.79 -21.00
CA ALA A 363 12.39 -6.96 -20.11
C ALA A 363 13.64 -6.97 -19.21
N ASP A 364 14.80 -6.59 -19.74
CA ASP A 364 16.06 -6.53 -18.96
C ASP A 364 16.02 -5.43 -17.89
N GLU A 365 15.44 -4.27 -18.22
CA GLU A 365 15.29 -3.16 -17.26
C GLU A 365 14.24 -3.49 -16.20
N VAL A 366 13.16 -4.17 -16.58
CA VAL A 366 12.16 -4.71 -15.64
C VAL A 366 12.82 -5.70 -14.69
N ASP A 367 13.62 -6.65 -15.19
CA ASP A 367 14.33 -7.60 -14.34
C ASP A 367 15.32 -6.91 -13.41
N PHE A 368 16.06 -5.90 -13.88
CA PHE A 368 16.96 -5.10 -13.05
C PHE A 368 16.22 -4.46 -11.85
N HIS A 369 15.04 -3.88 -12.08
CA HIS A 369 14.24 -3.30 -11.01
C HIS A 369 13.65 -4.34 -10.04
N ARG A 370 13.21 -5.50 -10.55
CA ARG A 370 12.78 -6.62 -9.70
C ARG A 370 13.91 -7.13 -8.82
N TRP A 371 15.10 -7.31 -9.41
CA TRP A 371 16.30 -7.77 -8.73
C TRP A 371 16.71 -6.80 -7.60
N MET A 372 16.67 -5.49 -7.84
CA MET A 372 16.95 -4.51 -6.78
C MET A 372 15.97 -4.60 -5.60
N GLN A 373 14.68 -4.90 -5.83
CA GLN A 373 13.72 -5.09 -4.74
C GLN A 373 14.02 -6.34 -3.92
N TRP A 374 14.38 -7.43 -4.58
CA TRP A 374 14.87 -8.64 -3.90
C TRP A 374 16.11 -8.38 -3.04
N LEU A 375 17.07 -7.60 -3.54
CA LEU A 375 18.24 -7.23 -2.75
C LEU A 375 17.87 -6.39 -1.52
N CYS A 376 16.91 -5.47 -1.66
CA CYS A 376 16.46 -4.64 -0.54
C CYS A 376 15.78 -5.50 0.53
N ASP A 377 14.91 -6.42 0.12
CA ASP A 377 14.26 -7.40 0.99
C ASP A 377 15.29 -8.22 1.77
N ALA A 378 16.26 -8.82 1.07
CA ALA A 378 17.30 -9.64 1.69
C ALA A 378 18.20 -8.86 2.68
N GLN A 379 18.61 -7.63 2.34
CA GLN A 379 19.44 -6.82 3.25
C GLN A 379 18.64 -6.31 4.45
N LEU A 380 17.36 -5.98 4.28
CA LEU A 380 16.49 -5.56 5.38
C LEU A 380 16.16 -6.74 6.32
N GLU A 381 15.92 -7.94 5.78
CA GLU A 381 15.77 -9.17 6.56
C GLU A 381 17.04 -9.47 7.36
N THR A 382 18.21 -9.30 6.74
CA THR A 382 19.51 -9.44 7.42
C THR A 382 19.64 -8.44 8.58
N ALA A 383 19.23 -7.17 8.38
CA ALA A 383 19.27 -6.15 9.42
C ALA A 383 18.30 -6.46 10.58
N GLN A 384 17.10 -6.96 10.28
CA GLN A 384 16.15 -7.42 11.30
C GLN A 384 16.68 -8.61 12.09
N SER A 385 17.27 -9.59 11.39
CA SER A 385 17.86 -10.78 12.01
C SER A 385 19.00 -10.38 12.96
N ALA A 386 19.90 -9.51 12.52
CA ALA A 386 20.98 -8.96 13.36
C ALA A 386 20.44 -8.25 14.62
N ALA A 387 19.38 -7.45 14.48
CA ALA A 387 18.74 -6.79 15.62
C ALA A 387 18.17 -7.80 16.64
N ARG A 388 17.50 -8.85 16.16
CA ARG A 388 16.93 -9.90 16.99
C ARG A 388 17.99 -10.75 17.67
N ASP A 389 19.01 -11.15 16.93
CA ASP A 389 20.14 -11.95 17.43
C ASP A 389 20.97 -11.18 18.47
N ALA A 390 21.06 -9.85 18.34
CA ALA A 390 21.67 -8.97 19.33
C ALA A 390 20.82 -8.81 20.62
N GLY A 391 19.61 -9.36 20.65
CA GLY A 391 18.75 -9.41 21.84
C GLY A 391 17.59 -8.42 21.87
N MET A 392 17.29 -7.72 20.77
CA MET A 392 16.14 -6.81 20.71
C MET A 392 14.81 -7.56 20.76
N ARG A 393 13.90 -7.11 21.64
CA ARG A 393 12.53 -7.68 21.75
C ARG A 393 11.63 -7.37 20.56
N LEU A 394 11.87 -6.28 19.84
CA LEU A 394 11.11 -5.92 18.63
C LEU A 394 12.00 -5.87 17.38
N GLY A 395 13.23 -5.38 17.53
CA GLY A 395 14.15 -5.21 16.41
C GLY A 395 13.84 -3.92 15.64
N LEU A 396 13.76 -3.99 14.32
CA LEU A 396 13.44 -2.85 13.49
C LEU A 396 11.96 -2.48 13.61
N MET A 397 11.69 -1.19 13.74
CA MET A 397 10.36 -0.58 13.64
C MET A 397 10.36 0.32 12.41
N GLN A 398 9.40 0.10 11.51
CA GLN A 398 9.29 0.89 10.29
C GLN A 398 8.21 1.95 10.42
N ASP A 399 8.46 3.10 9.78
CA ASP A 399 7.50 4.17 9.60
C ASP A 399 6.79 4.01 8.23
N LEU A 400 5.46 4.07 8.23
CA LEU A 400 4.62 3.96 7.05
C LEU A 400 4.09 5.34 6.67
N ALA A 401 4.54 5.86 5.52
CA ALA A 401 4.03 7.12 4.99
C ALA A 401 2.51 7.04 4.73
N VAL A 402 1.85 8.19 4.85
CA VAL A 402 0.38 8.30 4.72
C VAL A 402 -0.10 7.87 3.33
N GLY A 403 0.58 8.32 2.28
CA GLY A 403 0.24 8.03 0.90
C GLY A 403 1.44 8.17 -0.04
N ALA A 404 1.19 7.92 -1.31
CA ALA A 404 2.14 8.18 -2.40
C ALA A 404 1.64 9.37 -3.23
N ASP A 405 2.56 10.03 -3.93
CA ASP A 405 2.22 11.17 -4.80
C ASP A 405 1.34 10.74 -5.99
N ARG A 406 0.48 11.65 -6.45
CA ARG A 406 -0.52 11.47 -7.52
C ARG A 406 0.06 11.02 -8.86
N ASN A 407 1.34 11.28 -9.10
CA ASN A 407 1.99 11.08 -10.40
C ASN A 407 3.04 9.96 -10.39
N ASN A 408 2.96 9.07 -9.40
CA ASN A 408 3.97 8.06 -9.13
C ASN A 408 3.48 6.62 -9.32
N ALA A 409 4.32 5.64 -8.95
CA ALA A 409 4.08 4.22 -9.15
C ALA A 409 2.72 3.76 -8.60
N ASP A 410 2.39 4.06 -7.34
CA ASP A 410 1.10 3.64 -6.76
C ASP A 410 -0.09 4.24 -7.53
N ALA A 411 0.01 5.49 -8.00
CA ALA A 411 -1.05 6.08 -8.82
C ALA A 411 -1.23 5.37 -10.17
N TRP A 412 -0.13 4.95 -10.80
CA TRP A 412 -0.17 4.19 -12.05
C TRP A 412 -0.61 2.73 -11.87
N MET A 413 -0.20 2.09 -10.77
CA MET A 413 -0.48 0.67 -10.49
C MET A 413 -1.88 0.46 -9.91
N LEU A 414 -2.33 1.37 -9.04
CA LEU A 414 -3.55 1.19 -8.24
C LEU A 414 -4.72 2.01 -8.78
N GLN A 415 -4.47 2.89 -9.75
CA GLN A 415 -5.45 3.61 -10.59
C GLN A 415 -6.81 3.84 -9.93
N ASP A 416 -7.80 3.02 -10.28
CA ASP A 416 -9.19 3.16 -9.89
C ASP A 416 -9.43 2.93 -8.40
N LEU A 417 -8.52 2.26 -7.69
CA LEU A 417 -8.52 2.16 -6.23
C LEU A 417 -8.21 3.49 -5.55
N LEU A 418 -7.65 4.47 -6.27
CA LEU A 418 -7.34 5.81 -5.76
C LEU A 418 -8.25 6.86 -6.40
N VAL A 419 -8.40 8.01 -5.72
CA VAL A 419 -9.18 9.15 -6.21
C VAL A 419 -8.23 10.27 -6.64
N GLY A 420 -7.79 10.25 -7.89
CA GLY A 420 -6.79 11.19 -8.43
C GLY A 420 -7.23 12.66 -8.47
N SER A 421 -8.54 12.93 -8.43
CA SER A 421 -9.09 14.29 -8.38
C SER A 421 -9.10 14.91 -6.97
N MET A 422 -8.66 14.16 -5.95
CA MET A 422 -8.58 14.60 -4.56
C MET A 422 -7.14 14.67 -4.07
N SER A 423 -6.95 15.41 -2.97
CA SER A 423 -5.69 15.44 -2.24
C SER A 423 -5.91 15.24 -0.76
N VAL A 424 -5.11 14.37 -0.15
CA VAL A 424 -5.02 14.27 1.31
C VAL A 424 -4.29 15.50 1.84
N GLY A 425 -4.71 15.96 3.01
CA GLY A 425 -4.12 17.09 3.68
C GLY A 425 -4.60 17.21 5.12
N ALA A 426 -4.40 18.38 5.70
CA ALA A 426 -4.89 18.72 7.03
C ALA A 426 -5.65 20.06 6.99
N PRO A 427 -6.74 20.20 7.77
CA PRO A 427 -7.42 21.49 7.92
C PRO A 427 -6.51 22.52 8.60
N PRO A 428 -6.85 23.82 8.55
CA PRO A 428 -6.13 24.87 9.26
C PRO A 428 -5.90 24.58 10.75
N ASP A 429 -4.68 24.86 11.22
CA ASP A 429 -4.29 24.70 12.62
C ASP A 429 -3.49 25.93 13.15
N MET A 430 -3.04 25.84 14.40
CA MET A 430 -2.30 26.93 15.07
C MET A 430 -0.97 27.30 14.41
N TYR A 431 -0.35 26.37 13.68
CA TYR A 431 0.93 26.56 13.00
C TYR A 431 0.74 26.87 11.51
N ASN A 432 -0.21 26.21 10.86
CA ASN A 432 -0.54 26.33 9.44
C ASN A 432 -1.97 26.86 9.28
N GLN A 433 -2.13 28.18 9.27
CA GLN A 433 -3.43 28.84 9.17
C GLN A 433 -4.17 28.61 7.84
N LEU A 434 -3.46 28.14 6.80
CA LEU A 434 -4.05 27.78 5.51
C LEU A 434 -4.37 26.28 5.40
N GLY A 435 -4.07 25.50 6.44
CA GLY A 435 -4.05 24.04 6.35
C GLY A 435 -2.85 23.55 5.55
N GLN A 436 -2.91 22.29 5.15
CA GLN A 436 -1.83 21.62 4.42
C GLN A 436 -2.42 20.78 3.28
N ASP A 437 -1.76 20.80 2.13
CA ASP A 437 -1.99 19.88 1.02
C ASP A 437 -0.74 19.01 0.89
N TRP A 438 -0.90 17.69 1.03
CA TRP A 438 0.22 16.73 0.99
C TRP A 438 0.37 16.03 -0.36
N SER A 439 -0.40 16.44 -1.38
CA SER A 439 -0.36 15.91 -2.75
C SER A 439 -0.55 14.41 -2.90
N GLN A 440 -1.20 13.74 -1.95
CA GLN A 440 -1.44 12.30 -2.00
C GLN A 440 -2.87 12.00 -2.45
N SER A 441 -3.04 11.06 -3.38
CA SER A 441 -4.38 10.58 -3.76
C SER A 441 -4.93 9.66 -2.65
N PRO A 442 -6.13 9.92 -2.09
CA PRO A 442 -6.73 9.02 -1.12
C PRO A 442 -7.23 7.74 -1.79
N TRP A 443 -7.37 6.68 -1.00
CA TRP A 443 -8.10 5.49 -1.40
C TRP A 443 -9.57 5.81 -1.70
N HIS A 444 -10.11 5.20 -2.75
CA HIS A 444 -11.54 5.17 -2.99
C HIS A 444 -12.17 4.16 -2.01
N PRO A 445 -12.97 4.61 -1.02
CA PRO A 445 -13.39 3.80 0.11
C PRO A 445 -14.20 2.55 -0.27
N GLU A 446 -14.86 2.58 -1.43
CA GLU A 446 -15.68 1.45 -1.93
C GLU A 446 -14.99 0.57 -2.97
N ARG A 447 -13.97 1.06 -3.68
CA ARG A 447 -13.28 0.24 -4.69
C ARG A 447 -12.15 -0.57 -4.06
N LEU A 448 -11.62 -0.09 -2.94
CA LEU A 448 -10.68 -0.83 -2.09
C LEU A 448 -11.35 -2.02 -1.38
N GLN A 449 -12.67 -1.96 -1.15
CA GLN A 449 -13.48 -3.05 -0.61
C GLN A 449 -13.77 -4.09 -1.69
#